data_AF-A0A383AML5-F1
#
_entry.id   AF-A0A383AML5-F1
#
_cell.length_a   1.000
_cell.length_b   1.000
_cell.length_c   1.000
_cell.angle_alpha   90.00
_cell.angle_beta   90.00
_cell.angle_gamma   90.00
#
_symmetry.space_group_name_H-M   'P 1'
#
loop_
_entity.id
_entity.type
_entity.pdbx_description
1 polymer ?
#
loop_
_entity_poly.entity_id
_entity_poly.type
_entity_poly.pdbx_seq_one_letter_code
_entity_poly.pdbx_strand_id
1 'polypeptide(L)' 'MKKITIKDDSGNNYVLDNYLNFKNHIIKYHSVNGEGDNSLHLENGRYFTVTKEFYNNIISLEK' A
#
# COMPACT_ATOMS: atom_id res chain seq x y z
N MET A 1 -14.16 -12.90 4.57
CA MET A 1 -13.27 -11.73 4.49
C MET A 1 -12.89 -11.50 3.03
N LYS A 2 -13.07 -10.29 2.50
CA LYS A 2 -12.74 -9.95 1.10
C LYS A 2 -11.22 -9.89 0.98
N LYS A 3 -10.63 -10.71 0.10
CA LYS A 3 -9.20 -10.64 -0.21
C LYS A 3 -8.96 -9.41 -1.07
N ILE A 4 -8.08 -8.51 -0.64
CA ILE A 4 -7.68 -7.33 -1.41
C ILE A 4 -6.40 -7.68 -2.15
N THR A 5 -6.39 -7.44 -3.46
CA THR A 5 -5.23 -7.68 -4.31
C THR A 5 -4.74 -6.35 -4.85
N ILE A 6 -3.45 -6.09 -4.68
CA ILE A 6 -2.75 -4.92 -5.20
C ILE A 6 -1.63 -5.35 -6.16
N LYS A 7 -0.98 -4.38 -6.81
CA LYS A 7 0.20 -4.60 -7.63
C LYS A 7 1.45 -4.16 -6.87
N ASP A 8 2.49 -4.98 -6.93
CA ASP A 8 3.84 -4.56 -6.51
C ASP A 8 4.54 -3.76 -7.62
N ASP A 9 5.72 -3.24 -7.31
CA ASP A 9 6.53 -2.45 -8.25
C ASP A 9 7.00 -3.26 -9.48
N SER A 10 6.97 -4.59 -9.40
CA SER A 10 7.27 -5.49 -10.52
C SER A 10 6.02 -5.82 -11.37
N GLY A 11 4.86 -5.23 -11.05
CA GLY A 11 3.60 -5.47 -11.76
C GLY A 11 2.89 -6.78 -11.40
N ASN A 12 3.38 -7.50 -10.40
CA ASN A 12 2.79 -8.76 -9.96
C ASN A 12 1.63 -8.53 -9.00
N ASN A 13 0.64 -9.41 -9.03
CA ASN A 13 -0.44 -9.39 -8.06
C ASN A 13 0.10 -9.79 -6.68
N TYR A 14 -0.31 -9.05 -5.66
CA TYR A 14 -0.02 -9.32 -4.26
C TYR A 14 -1.33 -9.29 -3.45
N VAL A 15 -1.58 -10.36 -2.68
CA VAL A 15 -2.77 -10.46 -1.85
C VAL A 15 -2.42 -9.90 -0.47
N LEU A 16 -3.15 -8.89 -0.03
CA LEU A 16 -3.01 -8.32 1.30
C LEU A 16 -3.66 -9.25 2.33
N ASP A 17 -2.84 -9.85 3.20
CA ASP A 17 -3.31 -10.69 4.30
C ASP A 17 -4.12 -9.88 5.33
N ASN A 18 -3.63 -8.70 5.70
CA ASN A 18 -4.31 -7.78 6.60
C ASN A 18 -4.25 -6.35 6.05
N TYR A 19 -5.25 -6.01 5.24
CA TYR A 19 -5.35 -4.69 4.63
C TYR A 19 -5.38 -3.55 5.66
N LEU A 20 -6.07 -3.71 6.80
CA LEU A 20 -6.15 -2.65 7.81
C LEU A 20 -4.78 -2.36 8.43
N ASN A 21 -3.99 -3.41 8.71
CA ASN A 21 -2.63 -3.25 9.19
C ASN A 21 -1.74 -2.59 8.13
N PHE A 22 -1.77 -3.09 6.89
CA PHE A 22 -1.02 -2.53 5.77
C PHE A 22 -1.36 -1.05 5.55
N LYS A 23 -2.64 -0.70 5.47
CA LYS A 23 -3.12 0.68 5.33
C LYS A 23 -2.60 1.58 6.45
N ASN A 24 -2.71 1.15 7.70
CA ASN A 24 -2.21 1.92 8.83
C ASN A 24 -0.68 2.08 8.81
N HIS A 25 0.06 1.07 8.34
CA HIS A 25 1.51 1.14 8.15
C HIS A 25 1.88 2.19 7.10
N ILE A 26 1.23 2.14 5.93
CA ILE A 26 1.46 3.09 4.84
C ILE A 26 1.17 4.53 5.28
N ILE A 27 0.06 4.77 6.00
CA ILE A 27 -0.27 6.09 6.54
C ILE A 27 0.80 6.56 7.53
N LYS A 28 1.25 5.69 8.42
CA LYS A 28 2.15 6.09 9.51
C LYS A 28 3.59 6.32 9.06
N TYR A 29 4.09 5.51 8.14
CA TYR A 29 5.52 5.44 7.83
C TYR A 29 5.89 5.90 6.43
N HIS A 30 4.92 5.99 5.52
CA HIS A 30 5.16 6.30 4.11
C HIS A 30 4.23 7.41 3.60
N SER A 31 3.80 8.28 4.50
CA SER A 31 3.00 9.45 4.13
C SER A 31 3.48 10.71 4.84
N VAL A 32 3.42 11.82 4.11
CA VAL A 32 3.69 13.16 4.61
C VAL A 32 2.53 14.05 4.19
N ASN A 33 1.94 14.76 5.15
CA ASN A 33 0.77 15.63 4.91
C ASN A 33 -0.43 14.92 4.25
N GLY A 34 -0.60 13.62 4.49
CA GLY A 34 -1.70 12.83 3.93
C GLY A 34 -1.49 12.40 2.47
N GLU A 35 -0.26 12.46 1.96
CA GLU A 35 0.12 11.99 0.63
C GLU A 35 1.27 10.98 0.73
N GLY A 36 1.32 10.02 -0.20
CA GLY A 36 2.46 9.11 -0.31
C GLY A 36 3.77 9.87 -0.54
N ASP A 37 4.82 9.51 0.20
CA ASP A 37 6.08 10.25 0.24
C ASP A 37 7.14 9.77 -0.77
N ASN A 38 6.76 8.84 -1.68
CA ASN A 38 7.63 8.18 -2.67
C ASN A 38 8.75 7.32 -2.07
N SER A 39 8.65 6.94 -0.79
CA SER A 39 9.57 5.97 -0.20
C SER A 39 9.21 4.53 -0.59
N LEU A 40 10.20 3.64 -0.43
CA LEU A 40 10.08 2.22 -0.73
C LEU A 40 9.60 1.46 0.51
N HIS A 41 8.52 0.71 0.37
CA HIS A 41 8.02 -0.24 1.37
C HIS A 41 8.35 -1.68 0.96
N LEU A 42 8.81 -2.50 1.90
CA LEU A 42 9.05 -3.93 1.70
C LEU A 42 8.05 -4.73 2.54
N GLU A 43 7.15 -5.43 1.87
CA GLU A 43 6.14 -6.29 2.49
C GLU A 43 6.33 -7.73 2.01
N ASN A 44 6.68 -8.65 2.90
CA ASN A 44 6.82 -10.09 2.60
C ASN A 44 7.65 -10.39 1.32
N GLY A 45 8.75 -9.66 1.12
CA GLY A 45 9.62 -9.83 -0.05
C GLY A 45 9.14 -9.13 -1.32
N ARG A 46 8.07 -8.32 -1.26
CA ARG A 46 7.58 -7.48 -2.36
C ARG A 46 7.81 -6.01 -2.07
N TYR A 47 8.17 -5.28 -3.12
CA TYR A 47 8.43 -3.85 -3.04
C TYR A 47 7.22 -3.04 -3.51
N PHE A 48 6.94 -1.97 -2.78
CA PHE A 48 5.89 -1.00 -3.10
C PHE A 48 6.47 0.40 -2.96
N THR A 49 6.53 1.14 -4.06
CA THR A 49 6.86 2.56 -4.02
C THR A 49 5.60 3.32 -3.66
N VAL A 50 5.62 3.96 -2.49
CA VAL A 50 4.44 4.64 -1.93
C VAL A 50 4.30 6.03 -2.56
N THR A 51 3.96 6.04 -3.85
CA THR A 51 3.61 7.25 -4.58
C THR A 51 2.29 7.81 -4.06
N LYS A 52 2.01 9.07 -4.37
CA LYS A 52 0.71 9.68 -4.11
C LYS A 52 -0.46 8.86 -4.69
N GLU A 53 -0.30 8.30 -5.89
CA GLU A 53 -1.31 7.46 -6.52
C GLU A 53 -1.50 6.14 -5.76
N PHE A 54 -0.40 5.45 -5.43
CA PHE A 54 -0.46 4.21 -4.66
C PHE A 54 -1.14 4.43 -3.31
N TYR A 55 -0.73 5.48 -2.58
CA TYR A 55 -1.35 5.86 -1.31
C TYR A 55 -2.87 6.05 -1.46
N ASN A 56 -3.31 6.88 -2.43
CA ASN A 56 -4.74 7.15 -2.65
C ASN A 56 -5.53 5.88 -2.99
N ASN A 57 -4.93 4.97 -3.77
CA ASN A 57 -5.51 3.67 -4.05
C ASN A 57 -5.69 2.87 -2.76
N ILE A 58 -4.67 2.77 -1.92
CA ILE A 58 -4.75 2.05 -0.63
C ILE A 58 -5.82 2.64 0.28
N ILE A 59 -5.93 3.96 0.41
CA ILE A 59 -6.94 4.57 1.29
C ILE A 59 -8.36 4.33 0.78
N SER A 60 -8.56 4.25 -0.54
CA SER A 60 -9.87 4.18 -1.19
C SER A 60 -10.43 2.76 -1.35
N LEU A 61 -9.66 1.70 -1.05
CA LEU A 61 -10.06 0.30 -1.25
C LEU A 61 -11.23 -0.18 -0.37
N GLU A 62 -11.67 0.62 0.60
CA GLU A 62 -12.76 0.31 1.53
C GLU A 62 -14.14 0.92 1.19
N LYS A 63 -14.31 1.48 -0.01
CA LYS A 63 -15.64 1.93 -0.48
C LYS A 63 -16.43 0.82 -1.18
#